data_AF-A0A2N5V451-F1
#
_entry.id   AF-A0A2N5V451-F1
#
_cell.length_a   1.000
_cell.length_b   1.000
_cell.length_c   1.000
_cell.angle_alpha   90.00
_cell.angle_beta   90.00
_cell.angle_gamma   90.00
#
_symmetry.space_group_name_H-M   'P 1'
#
loop_
_entity.id
_entity.type
_entity.pdbx_description
1 polymer ?
#
loop_
_entity_poly.entity_id
_entity_poly.type
_entity_poly.pdbx_seq_one_letter_code
_entity_poly.pdbx_strand_id
1 'polypeptide(L)'
;MQETQHSTIYASTKSDLSSCETYSPFTHRPPPWYMQGEGWWMVLSLLRPSRKLLKHVKHLLDEESSSSGPAPSDSFRPHKGFRGGIGNVQIIRYDTSPVGPYDELLIIPSAFKPPSESIDQSPGLRITQLYVSTLESVLNGRRNWNTPKKLARFEFTEVVGCSNKIKLEVYALRSFGFTPFASSTGWYFEPNFYETPFFNVIMDRHLPSVNIPVKLKQLPMLDLPLLQPPLQAADPLDPQSPEINCGMIGTSEWKRTRFDLKGSCGLCSFTGNLSGRKGQFSDGDHFPDIQPYRLGIHFPRVYLKVPAPTLLSTPEPGPQINKKSFKIRKTIHSYMPSFPIKRFD
;
A
#
# COMPACT_ATOMS: atom_id res chain seq x y z
N MET A 1 65.43 -34.43 -24.85
CA MET A 1 64.75 -35.71 -25.15
C MET A 1 63.37 -35.66 -24.53
N GLN A 2 62.35 -35.65 -25.41
CA GLN A 2 61.00 -36.26 -25.33
C GLN A 2 60.34 -36.50 -23.96
N GLU A 3 59.15 -35.89 -23.75
CA GLU A 3 57.80 -36.54 -23.69
C GLU A 3 57.52 -37.11 -22.29
N THR A 4 56.34 -37.04 -21.66
CA THR A 4 54.96 -37.13 -22.16
C THR A 4 53.98 -36.58 -21.09
N GLN A 5 52.80 -36.16 -21.52
CA GLN A 5 51.62 -35.88 -20.69
C GLN A 5 51.21 -37.06 -19.79
N HIS A 6 50.67 -36.79 -18.61
CA HIS A 6 49.48 -37.49 -18.12
C HIS A 6 48.63 -36.59 -17.23
N SER A 7 47.41 -36.37 -17.70
CA SER A 7 46.26 -35.81 -17.01
C SER A 7 45.84 -36.69 -15.83
N THR A 8 45.54 -36.07 -14.69
CA THR A 8 44.68 -36.69 -13.66
C THR A 8 43.78 -35.61 -13.08
N ILE A 9 42.50 -35.78 -13.38
CA ILE A 9 41.37 -35.05 -12.85
C ILE A 9 41.23 -35.45 -11.38
N TYR A 10 41.43 -34.52 -10.46
CA TYR A 10 40.92 -34.65 -9.10
C TYR A 10 39.80 -33.64 -8.89
N ALA A 11 38.60 -34.20 -8.71
CA ALA A 11 37.41 -33.48 -8.29
C ALA A 11 37.66 -32.83 -6.93
N SER A 12 37.59 -31.50 -6.88
CA SER A 12 37.64 -30.77 -5.61
C SER A 12 36.26 -30.72 -4.98
N THR A 13 36.20 -31.31 -3.80
CA THR A 13 35.11 -31.42 -2.84
C THR A 13 34.51 -30.06 -2.45
N LYS A 14 33.20 -30.09 -2.20
CA LYS A 14 32.40 -29.06 -1.52
C LYS A 14 33.10 -28.47 -0.29
N SER A 15 33.55 -27.23 -0.40
CA SER A 15 33.57 -26.21 0.66
C SER A 15 33.99 -24.90 0.01
N ASP A 16 33.53 -23.79 0.56
CA ASP A 16 33.78 -22.41 0.12
C ASP A 16 32.81 -21.84 -0.94
N LEU A 17 31.50 -22.04 -0.70
CA LEU A 17 30.51 -21.00 -0.99
C LEU A 17 30.45 -20.05 0.22
N SER A 18 31.52 -19.28 0.39
CA SER A 18 31.58 -18.15 1.29
C SER A 18 32.22 -17.00 0.54
N SER A 19 31.59 -15.82 0.61
CA SER A 19 31.97 -14.57 -0.06
C SER A 19 31.73 -14.50 -1.58
N CYS A 20 30.46 -14.33 -1.94
CA CYS A 20 30.14 -13.30 -2.93
C CYS A 20 28.89 -12.60 -2.42
N GLU A 21 29.06 -11.75 -1.40
CA GLU A 21 28.09 -10.69 -1.15
C GLU A 21 28.22 -9.71 -2.32
N THR A 22 27.49 -10.00 -3.40
CA THR A 22 27.19 -9.02 -4.43
C THR A 22 26.47 -7.88 -3.73
N TYR A 23 27.16 -6.75 -3.56
CA TYR A 23 26.63 -5.55 -2.92
C TYR A 23 25.42 -5.07 -3.73
N SER A 24 24.22 -5.46 -3.29
CA SER A 24 23.00 -4.85 -3.78
C SER A 24 22.91 -3.43 -3.22
N PRO A 25 22.68 -2.40 -4.05
CA PRO A 25 22.33 -1.07 -3.53
C PRO A 25 20.97 -1.11 -2.81
N PHE A 26 20.17 -2.15 -3.02
CA PHE A 26 18.97 -2.40 -2.24
C PHE A 26 19.30 -3.18 -0.95
N THR A 27 19.18 -2.51 0.18
CA THR A 27 19.17 -3.18 1.48
C THR A 27 17.72 -3.53 1.87
N HIS A 28 17.41 -4.83 1.91
CA HIS A 28 16.12 -5.29 2.44
C HIS A 28 16.04 -5.03 3.95
N ARG A 29 14.96 -4.38 4.38
CA ARG A 29 14.62 -4.09 5.77
C ARG A 29 13.30 -4.77 6.11
N PRO A 30 13.32 -5.98 6.70
CA PRO A 30 12.09 -6.71 7.00
C PRO A 30 11.25 -6.02 8.09
N PRO A 31 9.95 -6.33 8.18
CA PRO A 31 9.11 -5.92 9.31
C PRO A 31 9.60 -6.56 10.64
N PRO A 32 9.20 -6.01 11.80
CA PRO A 32 8.39 -4.80 11.98
C PRO A 32 9.18 -3.50 11.78
N TRP A 33 8.53 -2.48 11.25
CA TRP A 33 9.08 -1.12 11.20
C TRP A 33 8.56 -0.29 12.36
N TYR A 34 9.46 0.46 12.97
CA TYR A 34 9.16 1.48 13.98
C TYR A 34 9.58 2.82 13.40
N MET A 35 8.65 3.76 13.36
CA MET A 35 8.85 5.05 12.70
C MET A 35 8.32 6.17 13.60
N GLN A 36 8.99 7.30 13.53
CA GLN A 36 8.62 8.52 14.23
C GLN A 36 8.62 9.67 13.25
N GLY A 37 7.64 10.57 13.39
CA GLY A 37 7.49 11.69 12.48
C GLY A 37 6.48 12.74 12.92
N GLU A 38 6.20 13.65 12.01
CA GLU A 38 5.10 14.61 12.03
C GLU A 38 4.12 14.25 10.90
N GLY A 39 2.81 14.43 11.09
CA GLY A 39 1.86 14.07 10.05
C GLY A 39 0.56 14.85 10.04
N TRP A 40 0.00 15.06 8.85
CA TRP A 40 -1.24 15.78 8.60
C TRP A 40 -2.22 14.89 7.85
N TRP A 41 -3.43 14.77 8.36
CA TRP A 41 -4.49 13.95 7.77
C TRP A 41 -5.62 14.85 7.31
N MET A 42 -5.82 14.90 5.99
CA MET A 42 -6.97 15.53 5.36
C MET A 42 -8.11 14.51 5.31
N VAL A 43 -9.20 14.77 6.04
CA VAL A 43 -10.35 13.86 6.04
C VAL A 43 -11.16 14.08 4.76
N LEU A 44 -11.33 13.03 3.95
CA LEU A 44 -12.11 13.07 2.71
C LEU A 44 -13.55 12.61 2.91
N SER A 45 -13.75 11.62 3.79
CA SER A 45 -15.06 11.09 4.14
C SER A 45 -15.04 10.43 5.50
N LEU A 46 -16.16 10.47 6.20
CA LEU A 46 -16.39 9.66 7.41
C LEU A 46 -17.39 8.52 7.15
N LEU A 47 -18.35 8.74 6.25
CA LEU A 47 -19.41 7.78 5.92
C LEU A 47 -19.46 7.43 4.43
N ARG A 48 -19.50 8.44 3.55
CA ARG A 48 -19.55 8.26 2.09
C ARG A 48 -18.56 9.19 1.38
N PRO A 49 -17.69 8.68 0.50
CA PRO A 49 -16.80 9.53 -0.29
C PRO A 49 -17.52 10.29 -1.40
N SER A 50 -16.89 11.37 -1.83
CA SER A 50 -17.42 12.26 -2.87
C SER A 50 -17.53 11.56 -4.23
N ARG A 51 -18.46 12.02 -5.08
CA ARG A 51 -18.63 11.48 -6.44
C ARG A 51 -17.36 11.60 -7.29
N LYS A 52 -16.56 12.65 -7.11
CA LYS A 52 -15.30 12.88 -7.82
C LYS A 52 -14.26 11.81 -7.42
N LEU A 53 -14.08 11.59 -6.12
CA LEU A 53 -13.19 10.57 -5.60
C LEU A 53 -13.62 9.17 -6.04
N LEU A 54 -14.92 8.88 -6.01
CA LEU A 54 -15.47 7.60 -6.47
C LEU A 54 -15.19 7.32 -7.96
N LYS A 55 -15.31 8.34 -8.82
CA LYS A 55 -14.99 8.19 -10.25
C LYS A 55 -13.51 7.87 -10.47
N HIS A 56 -12.61 8.55 -9.76
CA HIS A 56 -11.17 8.28 -9.83
C HIS A 56 -10.81 6.89 -9.34
N VAL A 57 -11.33 6.51 -8.17
CA VAL A 57 -11.15 5.16 -7.63
C VAL A 57 -11.65 4.11 -8.61
N LYS A 58 -12.79 4.36 -9.27
CA LYS A 58 -13.30 3.46 -10.30
C LYS A 58 -12.31 3.30 -11.45
N HIS A 59 -11.76 4.40 -11.97
CA HIS A 59 -10.77 4.36 -13.06
C HIS A 59 -9.54 3.52 -12.68
N LEU A 60 -8.99 3.75 -11.48
CA LEU A 60 -7.83 2.98 -10.99
C LEU A 60 -8.13 1.47 -10.89
N LEU A 61 -9.32 1.11 -10.41
CA LEU A 61 -9.71 -0.29 -10.32
C LEU A 61 -9.96 -0.92 -11.70
N ASP A 62 -10.51 -0.15 -12.63
CA ASP A 62 -10.74 -0.59 -14.01
C ASP A 62 -9.40 -0.82 -14.73
N GLU A 63 -8.40 0.04 -14.53
CA GLU A 63 -7.01 -0.13 -15.03
C GLU A 63 -6.31 -1.35 -14.42
N GLU A 64 -6.45 -1.56 -13.11
CA GLU A 64 -5.92 -2.76 -12.43
C GLU A 64 -6.54 -4.05 -12.97
N SER A 65 -7.86 -4.04 -13.26
CA SER A 65 -8.56 -5.21 -13.79
C SER A 65 -8.24 -5.50 -15.27
N SER A 66 -7.91 -4.46 -16.04
CA SER A 66 -7.57 -4.58 -17.47
C SER A 66 -6.13 -5.03 -17.70
N SER A 67 -5.26 -4.84 -16.70
CA SER A 67 -3.85 -5.24 -16.73
C SER A 67 -3.59 -6.61 -16.10
N SER A 68 -4.57 -7.19 -15.39
CA SER A 68 -4.58 -8.62 -15.04
C SER A 68 -5.00 -9.48 -16.25
N GLY A 69 -4.18 -10.48 -16.61
CA GLY A 69 -4.47 -11.48 -17.65
C GLY A 69 -5.77 -12.29 -17.41
N PRO A 70 -6.08 -13.29 -18.27
CA PRO A 70 -7.45 -13.76 -18.49
C PRO A 70 -8.12 -14.22 -17.19
N ALA A 71 -9.23 -13.55 -16.87
CA ALA A 71 -10.01 -13.72 -15.67
C ALA A 71 -10.61 -15.14 -15.55
N PRO A 72 -10.50 -15.81 -14.39
CA PRO A 72 -11.44 -16.84 -14.04
C PRO A 72 -12.69 -16.20 -13.41
N SER A 73 -13.82 -16.36 -14.11
CA SER A 73 -15.21 -16.28 -13.64
C SER A 73 -15.62 -15.12 -12.71
N ASP A 74 -16.31 -14.13 -13.30
CA ASP A 74 -17.48 -13.39 -12.77
C ASP A 74 -17.42 -12.68 -11.39
N SER A 75 -16.27 -12.63 -10.71
CA SER A 75 -16.09 -11.94 -9.42
C SER A 75 -15.46 -10.55 -9.53
N PHE A 76 -14.78 -10.23 -10.64
CA PHE A 76 -14.09 -8.94 -10.85
C PHE A 76 -15.00 -7.85 -11.43
N ARG A 77 -16.11 -7.54 -10.75
CA ARG A 77 -16.80 -6.25 -10.95
C ARG A 77 -16.35 -5.27 -9.87
N PRO A 78 -15.69 -4.14 -10.19
CA PRO A 78 -15.19 -3.15 -9.23
C PRO A 78 -16.28 -2.45 -8.38
N HIS A 79 -17.54 -2.80 -8.60
CA HIS A 79 -18.68 -2.45 -7.75
C HIS A 79 -18.88 -3.35 -6.51
N LYS A 80 -18.29 -4.55 -6.43
CA LYS A 80 -18.64 -5.54 -5.38
C LYS A 80 -17.83 -5.45 -4.06
N GLY A 81 -16.77 -4.65 -4.00
CA GLY A 81 -15.88 -4.56 -2.82
C GLY A 81 -15.89 -3.24 -2.05
N PHE A 82 -16.32 -2.14 -2.68
CA PHE A 82 -16.32 -0.81 -2.06
C PHE A 82 -17.37 -0.72 -0.95
N ARG A 83 -16.96 -0.44 0.30
CA ARG A 83 -17.90 -0.28 1.44
C ARG A 83 -18.14 1.17 1.85
N GLY A 84 -17.34 2.11 1.35
CA GLY A 84 -17.34 3.49 1.84
C GLY A 84 -16.64 3.59 3.20
N GLY A 85 -17.09 4.52 4.04
CA GLY A 85 -16.49 4.81 5.34
C GLY A 85 -15.39 5.86 5.28
N ILE A 86 -14.39 5.71 6.14
CA ILE A 86 -13.34 6.71 6.35
C ILE A 86 -12.40 6.74 5.14
N GLY A 87 -12.27 7.93 4.56
CA GLY A 87 -11.30 8.24 3.53
C GLY A 87 -10.44 9.42 3.98
N ASN A 88 -9.15 9.38 3.66
CA ASN A 88 -8.21 10.44 4.01
C ASN A 88 -7.05 10.53 3.01
N VAL A 89 -6.47 11.73 2.92
CA VAL A 89 -5.10 11.92 2.43
C VAL A 89 -4.21 12.10 3.65
N GLN A 90 -3.04 11.47 3.66
CA GLN A 90 -2.05 11.67 4.71
C GLN A 90 -0.77 12.22 4.09
N ILE A 91 -0.21 13.21 4.77
CA ILE A 91 1.13 13.74 4.56
C ILE A 91 1.91 13.39 5.83
N ILE A 92 3.06 12.74 5.70
CA ILE A 92 3.86 12.35 6.86
C ILE A 92 5.33 12.64 6.57
N ARG A 93 6.04 13.19 7.55
CA ARG A 93 7.49 13.40 7.53
C ARG A 93 8.09 12.55 8.61
N TYR A 94 8.72 11.45 8.24
CA TYR A 94 9.41 10.60 9.19
C TYR A 94 10.82 11.12 9.46
N ASP A 95 11.08 11.43 10.72
CA ASP A 95 12.42 11.73 11.21
C ASP A 95 13.26 10.46 11.41
N THR A 96 12.61 9.32 11.69
CA THR A 96 13.29 8.03 11.86
C THR A 96 12.49 6.88 11.25
N SER A 97 13.20 5.97 10.58
CA SER A 97 12.68 4.69 10.10
C SER A 97 13.84 3.70 9.84
N PRO A 98 13.56 2.41 9.61
CA PRO A 98 14.60 1.44 9.23
C PRO A 98 15.34 1.73 7.92
N VAL A 99 14.81 2.64 7.09
CA VAL A 99 15.43 3.10 5.83
C VAL A 99 15.91 4.55 5.90
N GLY A 100 16.00 5.13 7.11
CA GLY A 100 16.34 6.54 7.31
C GLY A 100 15.13 7.49 7.23
N PRO A 101 15.33 8.81 7.35
CA PRO A 101 14.27 9.81 7.24
C PRO A 101 13.67 9.83 5.82
N TYR A 102 12.35 10.00 5.72
CA TYR A 102 11.67 10.15 4.44
C TYR A 102 10.26 10.72 4.63
N ASP A 103 9.65 11.19 3.55
CA ASP A 103 8.32 11.80 3.53
C ASP A 103 7.33 10.91 2.76
N GLU A 104 6.04 11.00 3.10
CA GLU A 104 4.95 10.31 2.42
C GLU A 104 3.82 11.26 2.05
N LEU A 105 3.25 11.08 0.86
CA LEU A 105 1.93 11.57 0.47
C LEU A 105 1.11 10.37 0.01
N LEU A 106 -0.01 10.09 0.67
CA LEU A 106 -0.84 8.93 0.35
C LEU A 106 -2.33 9.25 0.35
N ILE A 107 -3.09 8.46 -0.40
CA ILE A 107 -4.55 8.51 -0.38
C ILE A 107 -5.14 7.15 -0.02
N ILE A 108 -6.01 7.18 1.00
CA ILE A 108 -6.91 6.10 1.37
C ILE A 108 -8.32 6.58 1.03
N PRO A 109 -8.90 6.15 -0.10
CA PRO A 109 -10.22 6.66 -0.48
C PRO A 109 -11.36 6.11 0.39
N SER A 110 -11.25 4.86 0.85
CA SER A 110 -12.27 4.19 1.68
C SER A 110 -11.82 2.79 2.14
N ALA A 111 -12.74 2.04 2.77
CA ALA A 111 -12.60 0.61 3.02
C ALA A 111 -13.10 -0.26 1.85
N PHE A 112 -12.39 -1.37 1.62
CA PHE A 112 -12.65 -2.37 0.60
C PHE A 112 -12.83 -3.76 1.23
N LYS A 113 -13.61 -4.62 0.58
CA LYS A 113 -13.66 -6.05 0.89
C LYS A 113 -12.42 -6.75 0.32
N PRO A 114 -11.94 -7.80 1.01
CA PRO A 114 -10.94 -8.70 0.46
C PRO A 114 -11.52 -9.55 -0.68
N PRO A 115 -10.69 -10.30 -1.43
CA PRO A 115 -11.13 -11.26 -2.43
C PRO A 115 -12.20 -12.21 -1.89
N SER A 116 -13.14 -12.64 -2.74
CA SER A 116 -14.23 -13.56 -2.36
C SER A 116 -13.73 -14.87 -1.77
N GLU A 117 -12.54 -15.28 -2.17
CA GLU A 117 -11.89 -16.53 -1.76
C GLU A 117 -11.19 -16.39 -0.40
N SER A 118 -11.01 -15.18 0.13
CA SER A 118 -10.37 -14.99 1.44
C SER A 118 -11.20 -15.58 2.57
N ILE A 119 -10.55 -16.31 3.49
CA ILE A 119 -11.20 -16.83 4.70
C ILE A 119 -11.75 -15.69 5.57
N ASP A 120 -10.95 -14.64 5.76
CA ASP A 120 -11.37 -13.42 6.46
C ASP A 120 -11.99 -12.43 5.47
N GLN A 121 -13.31 -12.27 5.53
CA GLN A 121 -14.10 -11.34 4.71
C GLN A 121 -14.24 -9.94 5.32
N SER A 122 -13.57 -9.65 6.46
CA SER A 122 -13.68 -8.34 7.09
C SER A 122 -13.03 -7.25 6.23
N PRO A 123 -13.65 -6.07 6.08
CA PRO A 123 -13.12 -5.02 5.23
C PRO A 123 -11.86 -4.38 5.82
N GLY A 124 -11.03 -3.81 4.94
CA GLY A 124 -9.85 -3.03 5.32
C GLY A 124 -9.72 -1.77 4.49
N LEU A 125 -9.02 -0.77 5.03
CA LEU A 125 -8.65 0.44 4.29
C LEU A 125 -7.64 0.09 3.20
N ARG A 126 -7.69 0.78 2.07
CA ARG A 126 -6.75 0.55 0.98
C ARG A 126 -6.04 1.84 0.62
N ILE A 127 -4.72 1.80 0.53
CA ILE A 127 -3.96 2.92 -0.05
C ILE A 127 -3.90 2.68 -1.54
N THR A 128 -4.50 3.56 -2.33
CA THR A 128 -4.57 3.41 -3.79
C THR A 128 -3.43 4.13 -4.51
N GLN A 129 -2.88 5.19 -3.90
CA GLN A 129 -1.67 5.86 -4.39
C GLN A 129 -0.83 6.31 -3.19
N LEU A 130 0.49 6.17 -3.30
CA LEU A 130 1.44 6.55 -2.26
C LEU A 130 2.73 7.02 -2.93
N TYR A 131 3.19 8.22 -2.57
CA TYR A 131 4.44 8.81 -3.02
C TYR A 131 5.39 8.95 -1.82
N VAL A 132 6.68 8.68 -2.02
CA VAL A 132 7.73 8.81 -0.99
C VAL A 132 8.99 9.48 -1.49
N SER A 133 9.77 10.07 -0.60
CA SER A 133 11.01 10.77 -0.95
C SER A 133 12.27 9.90 -1.12
N THR A 134 12.23 8.60 -0.77
CA THR A 134 13.39 7.70 -0.88
C THR A 134 13.07 6.41 -1.62
N LEU A 135 14.03 5.93 -2.43
CA LEU A 135 13.89 4.69 -3.20
C LEU A 135 13.83 3.47 -2.28
N GLU A 136 14.57 3.49 -1.17
CA GLU A 136 14.60 2.45 -0.16
C GLU A 136 13.21 2.22 0.46
N SER A 137 12.46 3.31 0.69
CA SER A 137 11.08 3.24 1.16
C SER A 137 10.17 2.64 0.08
N VAL A 138 10.34 3.01 -1.20
CA VAL A 138 9.60 2.41 -2.32
C VAL A 138 9.78 0.90 -2.34
N LEU A 139 11.03 0.45 -2.45
CA LEU A 139 11.37 -0.95 -2.68
C LEU A 139 10.95 -1.82 -1.48
N ASN A 140 11.26 -1.39 -0.25
CA ASN A 140 10.87 -2.14 0.94
C ASN A 140 9.37 -2.10 1.19
N GLY A 141 8.70 -0.97 0.96
CA GLY A 141 7.26 -0.82 1.15
C GLY A 141 6.46 -1.76 0.26
N ARG A 142 6.80 -1.76 -1.04
CA ARG A 142 6.19 -2.65 -2.04
C ARG A 142 6.42 -4.12 -1.68
N ARG A 143 7.68 -4.50 -1.42
CA ARG A 143 8.06 -5.89 -1.10
C ARG A 143 7.41 -6.39 0.19
N ASN A 144 7.42 -5.59 1.26
CA ASN A 144 6.92 -6.03 2.56
C ASN A 144 5.40 -5.99 2.63
N TRP A 145 4.73 -4.91 2.20
CA TRP A 145 3.29 -4.70 2.48
C TRP A 145 2.39 -4.50 1.25
N ASN A 146 2.91 -4.68 0.03
CA ASN A 146 2.20 -4.40 -1.22
C ASN A 146 1.68 -2.94 -1.31
N THR A 147 2.32 -2.00 -0.63
CA THR A 147 1.94 -0.59 -0.76
C THR A 147 2.39 -0.07 -2.12
N PRO A 148 1.53 0.58 -2.93
CA PRO A 148 1.85 1.02 -4.29
C PRO A 148 2.70 2.29 -4.29
N LYS A 149 3.86 2.23 -3.62
CA LYS A 149 4.77 3.37 -3.46
C LYS A 149 5.39 3.75 -4.80
N LYS A 150 5.50 5.04 -5.05
CA LYS A 150 6.23 5.68 -6.15
C LYS A 150 7.19 6.72 -5.57
N LEU A 151 8.30 6.96 -6.25
CA LEU A 151 9.24 7.99 -5.83
C LEU A 151 8.73 9.38 -6.24
N ALA A 152 8.91 10.37 -5.38
CA ALA A 152 8.64 11.78 -5.65
C ALA A 152 9.60 12.67 -4.85
N ARG A 153 9.75 13.92 -5.25
CA ARG A 153 10.47 14.94 -4.48
C ARG A 153 9.48 15.75 -3.65
N PHE A 154 9.84 16.01 -2.39
CA PHE A 154 9.02 16.75 -1.43
C PHE A 154 9.76 18.01 -1.00
N GLU A 155 9.08 19.14 -1.02
CA GLU A 155 9.62 20.41 -0.56
C GLU A 155 8.68 21.05 0.46
N PHE A 156 9.16 21.13 1.70
CA PHE A 156 8.47 21.80 2.78
C PHE A 156 9.08 23.18 2.99
N THR A 157 8.24 24.22 3.02
CA THR A 157 8.68 25.60 3.23
C THR A 157 7.79 26.27 4.28
N GLU A 158 8.41 26.92 5.27
CA GLU A 158 7.67 27.76 6.21
C GLU A 158 7.07 28.97 5.49
N VAL A 159 5.85 29.34 5.85
CA VAL A 159 5.22 30.54 5.28
C VAL A 159 5.71 31.76 6.07
N VAL A 160 6.40 32.66 5.38
CA VAL A 160 6.97 33.88 6.00
C VAL A 160 5.92 34.65 6.79
N GLY A 161 6.27 34.99 8.03
CA GLY A 161 5.38 35.70 8.97
C GLY A 161 4.26 34.85 9.58
N CYS A 162 4.21 33.54 9.31
CA CYS A 162 3.17 32.63 9.79
C CYS A 162 3.78 31.35 10.40
N SER A 163 4.13 31.37 11.69
CA SER A 163 4.75 30.22 12.38
C SER A 163 3.91 28.93 12.43
N ASN A 164 2.60 29.03 12.18
CA ASN A 164 1.68 27.89 12.21
C ASN A 164 1.39 27.33 10.81
N LYS A 165 2.01 27.88 9.77
CA LYS A 165 1.74 27.51 8.38
C LYS A 165 2.96 26.95 7.69
N ILE A 166 2.76 25.82 7.02
CA ILE A 166 3.79 25.16 6.21
C ILE A 166 3.21 24.88 4.83
N LYS A 167 3.98 25.21 3.79
CA LYS A 167 3.70 24.86 2.41
C LYS A 167 4.38 23.53 2.09
N LEU A 168 3.69 22.66 1.36
CA LEU A 168 4.25 21.46 0.76
C LEU A 168 4.05 21.49 -0.75
N GLU A 169 5.12 21.23 -1.48
CA GLU A 169 5.14 20.97 -2.92
C GLU A 169 5.69 19.56 -3.19
N VAL A 170 5.01 18.80 -4.05
CA VAL A 170 5.41 17.43 -4.42
C VAL A 170 5.55 17.30 -5.93
N TYR A 171 6.68 16.75 -6.37
CA TYR A 171 7.06 16.65 -7.77
C TYR A 171 7.21 15.19 -8.17
N ALA A 172 6.61 14.81 -9.30
CA ALA A 172 6.63 13.44 -9.78
C ALA A 172 8.01 13.10 -10.37
N LEU A 173 8.40 11.83 -10.25
CA LEU A 173 9.55 11.31 -10.98
C LEU A 173 9.23 11.31 -12.48
N ARG A 174 10.09 11.95 -13.27
CA ARG A 174 10.00 12.02 -14.73
C ARG A 174 10.79 10.91 -15.40
N SER A 175 12.02 10.73 -14.95
CA SER A 175 12.93 9.67 -15.39
C SER A 175 13.96 9.40 -14.31
N PHE A 176 14.78 8.38 -14.49
CA PHE A 176 15.89 8.10 -13.60
C PHE A 176 17.03 7.46 -14.41
N GLY A 177 18.24 7.53 -13.86
CA GLY A 177 19.43 6.88 -14.40
C GLY A 177 20.25 6.21 -13.29
N PHE A 178 21.27 5.47 -13.71
CA PHE A 178 22.25 4.89 -12.81
C PHE A 178 23.65 5.25 -13.29
N THR A 179 24.45 5.85 -12.42
CA THR A 179 25.84 6.18 -12.70
C THR A 179 26.76 5.27 -11.89
N PRO A 180 27.71 4.56 -12.52
CA PRO A 180 28.63 3.70 -11.79
C PRO A 180 29.60 4.54 -10.95
N PHE A 181 29.96 4.04 -9.76
CA PHE A 181 31.03 4.68 -8.99
C PHE A 181 32.38 4.51 -9.68
N ALA A 182 33.15 5.59 -9.82
CA ALA A 182 34.44 5.58 -10.50
C ALA A 182 35.49 4.60 -9.90
N SER A 183 35.31 4.18 -8.64
CA SER A 183 36.24 3.34 -7.88
C SER A 183 35.62 2.09 -7.25
N SER A 184 34.35 1.76 -7.54
CA SER A 184 33.69 0.58 -6.97
C SER A 184 32.68 -0.05 -7.93
N THR A 185 32.20 -1.24 -7.61
CA THR A 185 31.15 -1.95 -8.36
C THR A 185 29.73 -1.45 -8.05
N GLY A 186 29.58 -0.38 -7.26
CA GLY A 186 28.27 0.16 -6.91
C GLY A 186 27.74 1.18 -7.92
N TRP A 187 26.46 1.50 -7.79
CA TRP A 187 25.74 2.44 -8.65
C TRP A 187 25.09 3.54 -7.82
N TYR A 188 25.06 4.76 -8.36
CA TYR A 188 24.31 5.89 -7.82
C TYR A 188 23.00 6.04 -8.59
N PHE A 189 21.87 6.05 -7.88
CA PHE A 189 20.56 6.30 -8.46
C PHE A 189 20.34 7.79 -8.66
N GLU A 190 20.06 8.21 -9.89
CA GLU A 190 19.91 9.60 -10.29
C GLU A 190 18.46 9.89 -10.71
N PRO A 191 17.61 10.39 -9.81
CA PRO A 191 16.25 10.74 -10.17
C PRO A 191 16.18 12.09 -10.90
N ASN A 192 15.41 12.16 -11.97
CA ASN A 192 15.00 13.40 -12.62
C ASN A 192 13.51 13.65 -12.33
N PHE A 193 13.20 14.76 -11.68
CA PHE A 193 11.82 15.13 -11.33
C PHE A 193 11.27 16.19 -12.29
N TYR A 194 9.94 16.29 -12.38
CA TYR A 194 9.32 17.43 -13.03
C TYR A 194 9.58 18.74 -12.26
N GLU A 195 9.63 19.85 -12.99
CA GLU A 195 9.80 21.20 -12.43
C GLU A 195 8.50 21.78 -11.84
N THR A 196 7.35 21.26 -12.29
CA THR A 196 6.04 21.69 -11.79
C THR A 196 5.54 20.68 -10.76
N PRO A 197 5.11 21.13 -9.56
CA PRO A 197 4.57 20.21 -8.58
C PRO A 197 3.20 19.69 -9.03
N PHE A 198 2.97 18.40 -8.89
CA PHE A 198 1.64 17.81 -9.13
C PHE A 198 0.72 17.98 -7.92
N PHE A 199 1.28 18.25 -6.73
CA PHE A 199 0.53 18.47 -5.50
C PHE A 199 1.10 19.68 -4.75
N ASN A 200 0.24 20.63 -4.37
CA ASN A 200 0.64 21.84 -3.65
C ASN A 200 -0.41 22.22 -2.60
N VAL A 201 0.00 22.27 -1.33
CA VAL A 201 -0.89 22.58 -0.21
C VAL A 201 -0.23 23.50 0.80
N ILE A 202 -1.01 24.42 1.36
CA ILE A 202 -0.69 25.15 2.58
C ILE A 202 -1.46 24.51 3.73
N MET A 203 -0.72 24.02 4.73
CA MET A 203 -1.24 23.42 5.95
C MET A 203 -1.17 24.46 7.07
N ASP A 204 -2.30 24.74 7.71
CA ASP A 204 -2.41 25.74 8.78
C ASP A 204 -2.83 25.06 10.09
N ARG A 205 -1.92 25.07 11.08
CA ARG A 205 -2.18 24.52 12.40
C ARG A 205 -3.02 25.49 13.23
N HIS A 206 -4.12 24.99 13.77
CA HIS A 206 -4.96 25.74 14.68
C HIS A 206 -4.67 25.37 16.14
N LEU A 207 -4.77 26.36 17.03
CA LEU A 207 -4.60 26.20 18.48
C LEU A 207 -3.33 25.38 18.83
N PRO A 208 -2.13 25.83 18.45
CA PRO A 208 -0.91 25.02 18.53
C PRO A 208 -0.60 24.49 19.93
N SER A 209 -1.00 25.21 20.98
CA SER A 209 -0.85 24.83 22.39
C SER A 209 -1.79 23.72 22.85
N VAL A 210 -2.79 23.33 22.06
CA VAL A 210 -3.78 22.29 22.42
C VAL A 210 -3.48 21.03 21.61
N ASN A 211 -3.17 19.95 22.33
CA ASN A 211 -2.93 18.62 21.77
C ASN A 211 -3.70 17.57 22.57
N ILE A 212 -4.47 16.74 21.87
CA ILE A 212 -5.26 15.66 22.46
C ILE A 212 -4.50 14.35 22.25
N PRO A 213 -4.18 13.58 23.30
CA PRO A 213 -3.52 12.29 23.14
C PRO A 213 -4.46 11.30 22.44
N VAL A 214 -3.94 10.63 21.41
CA VAL A 214 -4.65 9.62 20.62
C VAL A 214 -3.91 8.29 20.70
N LYS A 215 -4.64 7.24 21.06
CA LYS A 215 -4.24 5.84 20.89
C LYS A 215 -5.24 5.20 19.94
N LEU A 216 -4.78 4.78 18.75
CA LEU A 216 -5.68 4.29 17.70
C LEU A 216 -6.55 3.10 18.17
N LYS A 217 -6.00 2.21 19.00
CA LYS A 217 -6.72 1.07 19.61
C LYS A 217 -7.93 1.47 20.46
N GLN A 218 -8.00 2.72 20.90
CA GLN A 218 -9.11 3.26 21.68
C GLN A 218 -10.16 3.97 20.79
N LEU A 219 -9.88 4.12 19.49
CA LEU A 219 -10.77 4.70 18.48
C LEU A 219 -11.14 3.62 17.46
N PRO A 220 -12.11 2.74 17.75
CA PRO A 220 -12.42 1.56 16.92
C PRO A 220 -12.83 1.90 15.48
N MET A 221 -13.31 3.12 15.21
CA MET A 221 -13.60 3.59 13.84
C MET A 221 -12.33 3.81 13.00
N LEU A 222 -11.16 3.98 13.63
CA LEU A 222 -9.87 4.21 12.99
C LEU A 222 -8.94 2.98 13.06
N ASP A 223 -9.28 1.94 13.82
CA ASP A 223 -8.55 0.66 13.92
C ASP A 223 -8.95 -0.32 12.79
N LEU A 224 -8.91 0.17 11.55
CA LEU A 224 -9.13 -0.65 10.37
C LEU A 224 -7.78 -1.11 9.80
N PRO A 225 -7.62 -2.41 9.47
CA PRO A 225 -6.40 -2.89 8.85
C PRO A 225 -6.24 -2.27 7.46
N LEU A 226 -4.99 -2.09 7.03
CA LEU A 226 -4.70 -1.95 5.61
C LEU A 226 -4.90 -3.28 4.91
N LEU A 227 -5.55 -3.23 3.76
CA LEU A 227 -5.80 -4.34 2.88
C LEU A 227 -5.26 -3.96 1.49
N GLN A 228 -4.17 -4.61 1.08
CA GLN A 228 -3.50 -4.31 -0.18
C GLN A 228 -3.50 -5.52 -1.11
N PRO A 229 -3.86 -5.33 -2.38
CA PRO A 229 -3.77 -6.38 -3.39
C PRO A 229 -2.31 -6.69 -3.71
N PRO A 230 -2.06 -7.78 -4.43
CA PRO A 230 -0.77 -8.02 -5.05
C PRO A 230 -0.41 -6.85 -5.99
N LEU A 231 0.88 -6.52 -6.06
CA LEU A 231 1.38 -5.53 -6.99
C LEU A 231 1.91 -6.24 -8.24
N GLN A 232 1.64 -5.69 -9.42
CA GLN A 232 2.34 -6.13 -10.62
C GLN A 232 3.83 -5.86 -10.50
N ALA A 233 4.62 -6.72 -11.15
CA ALA A 233 6.02 -6.42 -11.36
C ALA A 233 6.10 -5.11 -12.14
N ALA A 234 6.84 -4.16 -11.60
CA ALA A 234 7.14 -2.95 -12.34
C ALA A 234 8.31 -3.24 -13.30
N ASP A 235 8.44 -2.43 -14.35
CA ASP A 235 9.58 -2.55 -15.25
C ASP A 235 10.90 -2.56 -14.46
N PRO A 236 11.86 -3.41 -14.83
CA PRO A 236 13.19 -3.38 -14.26
C PRO A 236 13.73 -1.95 -14.24
N LEU A 237 14.19 -1.49 -13.07
CA LEU A 237 14.90 -0.21 -12.96
C LEU A 237 16.19 -0.25 -13.80
N ASP A 238 16.85 -1.41 -13.85
CA ASP A 238 17.96 -1.65 -14.76
C ASP A 238 17.89 -3.09 -15.28
N PRO A 239 17.65 -3.34 -16.59
CA PRO A 239 17.60 -4.69 -17.16
C PRO A 239 18.83 -5.56 -16.86
N GLN A 240 19.99 -4.95 -16.56
CA GLN A 240 21.25 -5.65 -16.33
C GLN A 240 21.60 -5.84 -14.84
N SER A 241 20.80 -5.29 -13.91
CA SER A 241 21.05 -5.47 -12.46
C SER A 241 19.85 -6.12 -11.75
N PRO A 242 19.82 -7.46 -11.67
CA PRO A 242 18.83 -8.22 -10.92
C PRO A 242 18.71 -7.78 -9.45
N GLU A 243 19.81 -7.30 -8.86
CA GLU A 243 19.90 -6.89 -7.47
C GLU A 243 19.09 -5.62 -7.17
N ILE A 244 19.10 -4.63 -8.06
CA ILE A 244 18.28 -3.41 -7.96
C ILE A 244 16.80 -3.74 -8.20
N ASN A 245 16.53 -4.67 -9.12
CA ASN A 245 15.18 -5.06 -9.50
C ASN A 245 14.46 -5.93 -8.46
N CYS A 246 15.17 -6.45 -7.45
CA CYS A 246 14.56 -7.38 -6.49
C CYS A 246 13.45 -6.73 -5.63
N GLY A 247 13.42 -5.40 -5.51
CA GLY A 247 12.33 -4.64 -4.89
C GLY A 247 11.20 -4.25 -5.86
N MET A 248 11.39 -4.49 -7.16
CA MET A 248 10.42 -4.25 -8.23
C MET A 248 9.64 -5.51 -8.62
N ILE A 249 10.05 -6.67 -8.10
CA ILE A 249 9.35 -7.94 -8.26
C ILE A 249 7.92 -7.78 -7.73
N GLY A 250 6.96 -8.10 -8.59
CA GLY A 250 5.55 -8.11 -8.23
C GLY A 250 5.29 -9.08 -7.08
N THR A 251 4.16 -8.90 -6.42
CA THR A 251 3.71 -9.82 -5.38
C THR A 251 2.54 -10.65 -5.91
N SER A 252 2.32 -11.85 -5.35
CA SER A 252 1.22 -12.74 -5.76
C SER A 252 0.04 -12.75 -4.78
N GLU A 253 0.32 -12.48 -3.51
CA GLU A 253 -0.65 -12.63 -2.42
C GLU A 253 -1.19 -11.28 -1.95
N TRP A 254 -2.46 -11.28 -1.55
CA TRP A 254 -3.06 -10.17 -0.82
C TRP A 254 -2.46 -10.06 0.58
N LYS A 255 -2.24 -8.82 1.03
CA LYS A 255 -1.65 -8.53 2.34
C LYS A 255 -2.58 -7.72 3.20
N ARG A 256 -2.67 -8.13 4.47
CA ARG A 256 -3.42 -7.45 5.52
C ARG A 256 -2.49 -7.01 6.63
N THR A 257 -2.53 -5.73 7.00
CA THR A 257 -1.61 -5.18 8.01
C THR A 257 -2.36 -4.27 8.98
N ARG A 258 -2.27 -4.55 10.28
CA ARG A 258 -2.75 -3.65 11.33
C ARG A 258 -1.59 -2.82 11.85
N PHE A 259 -1.71 -1.51 11.77
CA PHE A 259 -0.68 -0.59 12.23
C PHE A 259 -1.03 -0.03 13.61
N ASP A 260 -0.02 0.16 14.44
CA ASP A 260 -0.15 0.72 15.78
C ASP A 260 0.30 2.18 15.75
N LEU A 261 -0.64 3.11 15.85
CA LEU A 261 -0.38 4.55 15.90
C LEU A 261 -0.55 5.08 17.33
N LYS A 262 0.46 5.84 17.79
CA LYS A 262 0.44 6.58 19.04
C LYS A 262 0.91 8.02 18.79
N GLY A 263 0.26 8.99 19.42
CA GLY A 263 0.70 10.38 19.32
C GLY A 263 -0.33 11.30 19.94
N SER A 264 -0.04 12.60 19.97
CA SER A 264 -1.05 13.60 20.28
C SER A 264 -1.39 14.37 19.01
N CYS A 265 -2.65 14.74 18.83
CA CYS A 265 -3.10 15.48 17.67
C CYS A 265 -3.78 16.80 18.02
N GLY A 266 -3.71 17.75 17.10
CA GLY A 266 -4.46 19.00 17.09
C GLY A 266 -5.25 19.16 15.79
N LEU A 267 -5.91 20.31 15.67
CA LEU A 267 -6.66 20.67 14.46
C LEU A 267 -5.78 21.41 13.47
N CYS A 268 -6.05 21.18 12.19
CA CYS A 268 -5.46 21.96 11.11
C CYS A 268 -6.46 22.14 9.96
N SER A 269 -6.18 23.11 9.09
CA SER A 269 -6.88 23.29 7.82
C SER A 269 -5.89 23.25 6.67
N PHE A 270 -6.43 23.08 5.46
CA PHE A 270 -5.66 22.84 4.25
C PHE A 270 -6.18 23.73 3.13
N THR A 271 -5.27 24.39 2.42
CA THR A 271 -5.59 25.20 1.23
C THR A 271 -4.80 24.69 0.05
N GLY A 272 -5.49 24.21 -0.98
CA GLY A 272 -4.88 23.85 -2.26
C GLY A 272 -4.30 25.08 -2.94
N ASN A 273 -3.04 24.99 -3.34
CA ASN A 273 -2.25 26.10 -3.86
C ASN A 273 -1.55 25.74 -5.19
N LEU A 274 -2.19 24.89 -5.99
CA LEU A 274 -1.64 24.50 -7.29
C LEU A 274 -1.61 25.70 -8.26
N SER A 275 -0.44 25.94 -8.87
CA SER A 275 -0.22 27.04 -9.82
C SER A 275 -1.22 27.00 -10.98
N GLY A 276 -1.85 28.15 -11.24
CA GLY A 276 -2.85 28.28 -12.31
C GLY A 276 -4.21 27.63 -12.02
N ARG A 277 -4.39 26.95 -10.89
CA ARG A 277 -5.64 26.26 -10.51
C ARG A 277 -6.01 26.53 -9.05
N LYS A 278 -6.47 27.75 -8.78
CA LYS A 278 -6.78 28.23 -7.42
C LYS A 278 -7.70 27.26 -6.66
N GLY A 279 -7.26 26.84 -5.47
CA GLY A 279 -8.03 25.97 -4.58
C GLY A 279 -7.94 24.48 -4.90
N GLN A 280 -7.28 24.09 -5.99
CA GLN A 280 -6.97 22.69 -6.28
C GLN A 280 -5.72 22.25 -5.53
N PHE A 281 -5.73 20.99 -5.10
CA PHE A 281 -4.63 20.38 -4.37
C PHE A 281 -3.68 19.66 -5.32
N SER A 282 -4.20 19.10 -6.41
CA SER A 282 -3.39 18.37 -7.39
C SER A 282 -3.87 18.49 -8.83
N ASP A 283 -3.03 18.03 -9.75
CA ASP A 283 -3.24 18.12 -11.20
C ASP A 283 -4.38 17.23 -11.73
N GLY A 284 -4.71 16.15 -11.02
CA GLY A 284 -5.71 15.15 -11.42
C GLY A 284 -5.12 13.98 -12.22
N ASP A 285 -3.87 14.08 -12.65
CA ASP A 285 -3.19 13.10 -13.49
C ASP A 285 -2.27 12.21 -12.64
N HIS A 286 -1.31 12.81 -11.93
CA HIS A 286 -0.39 12.08 -11.05
C HIS A 286 -1.04 11.74 -9.71
N PHE A 287 -1.91 12.62 -9.22
CA PHE A 287 -2.64 12.45 -7.98
C PHE A 287 -4.06 13.00 -8.13
N PRO A 288 -5.10 12.31 -7.64
CA PRO A 288 -6.47 12.78 -7.77
C PRO A 288 -6.67 14.10 -7.04
N ASP A 289 -7.29 15.06 -7.71
CA ASP A 289 -7.68 16.29 -7.03
C ASP A 289 -8.79 16.00 -6.01
N ILE A 290 -8.61 16.54 -4.80
CA ILE A 290 -9.38 16.19 -3.60
C ILE A 290 -10.25 17.36 -3.13
N GLN A 291 -11.28 17.03 -2.36
CA GLN A 291 -12.12 17.99 -1.65
C GLN A 291 -12.25 17.52 -0.20
N PRO A 292 -11.24 17.78 0.66
CA PRO A 292 -11.29 17.37 2.05
C PRO A 292 -12.32 18.21 2.83
N TYR A 293 -12.73 17.71 3.99
CA TYR A 293 -13.38 18.55 4.99
C TYR A 293 -12.47 19.71 5.40
N ARG A 294 -13.11 20.81 5.85
CA ARG A 294 -12.42 22.05 6.20
C ARG A 294 -11.37 21.86 7.30
N LEU A 295 -11.64 20.96 8.25
CA LEU A 295 -10.72 20.60 9.32
C LEU A 295 -10.20 19.19 9.09
N GLY A 296 -8.91 19.01 9.34
CA GLY A 296 -8.31 17.71 9.52
C GLY A 296 -7.45 17.67 10.77
N ILE A 297 -6.57 16.68 10.82
CA ILE A 297 -5.85 16.31 12.02
C ILE A 297 -4.36 16.54 11.79
N HIS A 298 -3.71 17.21 12.73
CA HIS A 298 -2.27 17.39 12.74
C HIS A 298 -1.65 16.65 13.93
N PHE A 299 -0.73 15.75 13.66
CA PHE A 299 0.09 15.05 14.64
C PHE A 299 1.50 15.67 14.67
N PRO A 300 1.78 16.63 15.58
CA PRO A 300 3.15 17.18 15.74
C PRO A 300 4.18 16.09 16.07
N ARG A 301 3.73 15.01 16.70
CA ARG A 301 4.54 13.81 16.88
C ARG A 301 3.67 12.57 16.76
N VAL A 302 4.02 11.70 15.83
CA VAL A 302 3.43 10.39 15.64
C VAL A 302 4.50 9.31 15.77
N TYR A 303 4.12 8.21 16.43
CA TYR A 303 4.88 6.96 16.49
C TYR A 303 4.05 5.89 15.81
N LEU A 304 4.61 5.30 14.77
CA LEU A 304 3.95 4.27 13.96
C LEU A 304 4.75 2.98 14.03
N LYS A 305 4.08 1.90 14.43
CA LYS A 305 4.61 0.54 14.31
C LYS A 305 3.85 -0.20 13.20
N VAL A 306 4.60 -0.70 12.22
CA VAL A 306 4.07 -1.47 11.10
C VAL A 306 4.60 -2.91 11.21
N PRO A 307 3.78 -3.86 11.67
CA PRO A 307 4.20 -5.26 11.82
C PRO A 307 4.29 -5.98 10.47
N ALA A 308 4.70 -7.25 10.49
CA ALA A 308 4.62 -8.11 9.32
C ALA A 308 3.15 -8.24 8.87
N PRO A 309 2.88 -8.29 7.55
CA PRO A 309 1.54 -8.50 7.04
C PRO A 309 1.08 -9.94 7.31
N THR A 310 -0.22 -10.12 7.48
CA THR A 310 -0.87 -11.42 7.33
C THR A 310 -1.17 -11.63 5.85
N LEU A 311 -0.77 -12.79 5.31
CA LEU A 311 -1.16 -13.21 3.97
C LEU A 311 -2.61 -13.68 3.99
N LEU A 312 -3.41 -13.20 3.04
CA LEU A 312 -4.76 -13.69 2.84
C LEU A 312 -4.67 -14.89 1.90
N SER A 313 -4.61 -16.09 2.46
CA SER A 313 -4.64 -17.33 1.69
C SER A 313 -5.97 -17.46 0.96
N THR A 314 -5.90 -17.82 -0.31
CA THR A 314 -6.99 -18.48 -1.01
C THR A 314 -7.04 -19.94 -0.55
N PRO A 315 -8.22 -20.54 -0.33
CA PRO A 315 -8.31 -21.96 -0.06
C PRO A 315 -7.68 -22.69 -1.25
N GLU A 316 -6.75 -23.59 -0.96
CA GLU A 316 -6.31 -24.53 -1.99
C GLU A 316 -7.55 -25.21 -2.58
N PRO A 317 -7.59 -25.43 -3.91
CA PRO A 317 -8.66 -26.20 -4.50
C PRO A 317 -8.61 -27.60 -3.89
N GLY A 318 -9.46 -27.83 -2.89
CA GLY A 318 -9.66 -29.15 -2.32
C GLY A 318 -9.94 -30.15 -3.44
N PRO A 319 -9.56 -31.43 -3.28
CA PRO A 319 -9.75 -32.42 -4.33
C PRO A 319 -11.17 -32.34 -4.84
N GLN A 320 -11.31 -32.14 -6.15
CA GLN A 320 -12.58 -32.09 -6.86
C GLN A 320 -13.34 -33.37 -6.56
N ILE A 321 -14.18 -33.37 -5.52
CA ILE A 321 -15.13 -34.44 -5.29
C ILE A 321 -16.15 -34.29 -6.40
N ASN A 322 -15.98 -35.12 -7.41
CA ASN A 322 -16.83 -35.22 -8.58
C ASN A 322 -18.27 -35.48 -8.10
N LYS A 323 -19.10 -34.44 -8.02
CA LYS A 323 -20.53 -34.54 -7.71
C LYS A 323 -21.27 -35.12 -8.92
N LYS A 324 -20.95 -36.36 -9.29
CA LYS A 324 -21.62 -37.14 -10.33
C LYS A 324 -21.91 -38.57 -9.86
N SER A 325 -22.41 -38.74 -8.64
CA SER A 325 -23.13 -39.98 -8.26
C SER A 325 -23.66 -39.89 -6.84
N PHE A 326 -24.78 -39.21 -6.63
CA PHE A 326 -25.72 -39.56 -5.55
C PHE A 326 -27.13 -39.09 -5.95
N LYS A 327 -27.74 -39.81 -6.90
CA LYS A 327 -29.19 -39.79 -7.10
C LYS A 327 -29.79 -40.73 -6.05
N ILE A 328 -30.15 -40.21 -4.88
CA ILE A 328 -31.03 -40.93 -3.96
C ILE A 328 -32.43 -40.84 -4.56
N ARG A 329 -32.93 -41.96 -5.09
CA ARG A 329 -34.36 -42.14 -5.43
C ARG A 329 -35.15 -42.01 -4.13
N LYS A 330 -35.91 -40.91 -3.97
CA LYS A 330 -37.04 -40.89 -3.03
C LYS A 330 -38.17 -41.73 -3.63
N THR A 331 -38.27 -42.98 -3.22
CA THR A 331 -39.50 -43.76 -3.37
C THR A 331 -40.41 -43.39 -2.21
N ILE A 332 -41.50 -42.68 -2.49
CA ILE A 332 -42.56 -42.41 -1.52
C ILE A 332 -43.38 -43.70 -1.39
N HIS A 333 -43.30 -44.37 -0.25
CA HIS A 333 -44.31 -45.34 0.17
C HIS A 333 -45.19 -44.68 1.21
N SER A 334 -46.47 -44.52 0.84
CA SER A 334 -47.57 -44.15 1.71
C SER A 334 -47.84 -45.27 2.71
N TYR A 335 -47.63 -45.00 3.99
CA TYR A 335 -48.27 -45.73 5.08
C TYR A 335 -48.85 -44.71 6.05
N MET A 336 -50.18 -44.58 6.02
CA MET A 336 -50.96 -43.93 7.08
C MET A 336 -51.27 -44.98 8.16
N PRO A 337 -51.05 -44.67 9.45
CA PRO A 337 -51.81 -45.26 10.52
C PRO A 337 -52.90 -44.27 10.98
N SER A 338 -54.14 -44.74 10.87
CA SER A 338 -55.35 -44.14 11.42
C SER A 338 -55.33 -44.21 12.95
N PHE A 339 -55.55 -43.08 13.63
CA PHE A 339 -55.88 -43.03 15.05
C PHE A 339 -57.39 -42.78 15.24
N PRO A 340 -58.09 -43.58 16.08
CA PRO A 340 -59.51 -43.41 16.31
C PRO A 340 -59.81 -42.32 17.35
N ILE A 341 -60.81 -41.50 17.04
CA ILE A 341 -61.45 -40.53 17.93
C ILE A 341 -62.37 -41.31 18.88
N LYS A 342 -62.10 -41.29 20.18
CA LYS A 342 -63.08 -41.67 21.20
C LYS A 342 -63.95 -40.46 21.57
N ARG A 343 -65.24 -40.55 21.26
CA ARG A 343 -66.30 -39.81 21.95
C ARG A 343 -66.50 -40.43 23.33
N PHE A 344 -66.65 -39.58 24.35
CA PHE A 344 -67.39 -39.93 25.55
C PHE A 344 -68.60 -39.02 25.59
N ASP A 345 -69.76 -39.65 25.71
CA ASP A 345 -71.01 -39.04 26.16
C ASP A 345 -70.92 -38.68 27.66
#